data_AF-A0A925K9F5-F1
#
_entry.id   AF-A0A925K9F5-F1
#
_cell.length_a   1.000
_cell.length_b   1.000
_cell.length_c   1.000
_cell.angle_alpha   90.00
_cell.angle_beta   90.00
_cell.angle_gamma   90.00
#
_symmetry.space_group_name_H-M   'P 1'
#
loop_
_entity.id
_entity.type
_entity.pdbx_description
1 polymer ?
#
loop_
_entity_poly.entity_id
_entity_poly.type
_entity_poly.pdbx_seq_one_letter_code
_entity_poly.pdbx_strand_id
1 'polypeptide(L)'
;MKYNQSIHNFVVKWGFVIALLFATMILLLQGCKKGDNPAAQLYEEYFEENVLNSDFIVQLATDNGTDNTAQYNGWVFRLLKDTYYTGPMIAVKAGITYNGTWSCDQSYGRLTINITQPSVPPEFVFINKAWRFTKKNLPLMELAPWGSAAPQVLHMRRL
;
A
#
# COMPACT_ATOMS: atom_id res chain seq x y z
N MET A 1 -15.46 66.10 -1.07
CA MET A 1 -16.17 65.12 -1.92
C MET A 1 -15.50 64.79 -3.27
N LYS A 2 -14.24 65.15 -3.53
CA LYS A 2 -13.56 64.88 -4.83
C LYS A 2 -12.85 63.51 -4.93
N TYR A 3 -12.59 62.86 -3.79
CA TYR A 3 -11.88 61.57 -3.71
C TYR A 3 -12.69 60.41 -4.33
N ASN A 4 -14.02 60.41 -4.12
CA ASN A 4 -14.90 59.35 -4.57
C ASN A 4 -15.07 59.30 -6.11
N GLN A 5 -15.00 60.46 -6.77
CA GLN A 5 -15.07 60.57 -8.24
C GLN A 5 -13.80 60.08 -8.94
N SER A 6 -12.63 60.26 -8.32
CA SER A 6 -11.35 59.82 -8.88
C SER A 6 -11.25 58.28 -8.91
N ILE A 7 -11.75 57.62 -7.86
CA ILE A 7 -11.80 56.16 -7.78
C ILE A 7 -12.78 55.60 -8.81
N HIS A 8 -13.96 56.22 -8.95
CA HIS A 8 -14.97 55.79 -9.91
C HIS A 8 -14.45 55.84 -11.36
N ASN A 9 -13.78 56.93 -11.74
CA ASN A 9 -13.21 57.07 -13.09
C ASN A 9 -12.03 56.13 -13.34
N PHE A 10 -11.24 55.81 -12.31
CA PHE A 10 -10.16 54.83 -12.39
C PHE A 10 -10.69 53.41 -12.64
N VAL A 11 -11.72 53.01 -11.88
CA VAL A 11 -12.36 51.69 -12.00
C VAL A 11 -13.07 51.53 -13.34
N VAL A 12 -13.72 52.56 -13.88
CA VAL A 12 -14.38 52.48 -15.20
C VAL A 12 -13.35 52.41 -16.34
N LYS A 13 -12.25 53.14 -16.25
CA LYS A 13 -11.22 53.18 -17.31
C LYS A 13 -10.34 51.94 -17.35
N TRP A 14 -10.07 51.32 -16.20
CA TRP A 14 -9.23 50.12 -16.09
C TRP A 14 -10.02 48.85 -15.78
N GLY A 15 -11.36 48.95 -15.67
CA GLY A 15 -12.24 47.84 -15.29
C GLY A 15 -12.08 46.61 -16.18
N PHE A 16 -11.81 46.80 -17.47
CA PHE A 16 -11.55 45.70 -18.40
C PHE A 16 -10.23 44.97 -18.10
N VAL A 17 -9.17 45.71 -17.76
CA VAL A 17 -7.86 45.14 -17.39
C VAL A 17 -7.92 44.46 -16.03
N ILE A 18 -8.65 45.06 -15.08
CA ILE A 18 -8.89 44.50 -13.75
C ILE A 18 -9.69 43.19 -13.87
N ALA A 19 -10.76 43.16 -14.66
CA ALA A 19 -11.55 41.94 -14.89
C ALA A 19 -10.72 40.82 -15.53
N LEU A 20 -9.80 41.17 -16.44
CA LEU A 20 -8.94 40.21 -17.13
C LEU A 20 -7.86 39.62 -16.18
N LEU A 21 -7.32 40.42 -15.26
CA LEU A 21 -6.41 39.97 -14.20
C LEU A 21 -7.10 39.07 -13.15
N PHE A 22 -8.35 39.39 -12.78
CA PHE A 22 -9.12 38.52 -11.88
C PHE A 22 -9.52 37.20 -12.54
N ALA A 23 -9.88 37.22 -13.83
CA ALA A 23 -10.23 36.01 -14.58
C ALA A 23 -9.03 35.06 -14.74
N THR A 24 -7.83 35.59 -15.03
CA THR A 24 -6.61 34.77 -15.12
C THR A 24 -6.17 34.22 -13.76
N MET A 25 -6.36 34.98 -12.67
CA MET A 25 -6.10 34.50 -11.30
C MET A 25 -7.04 33.36 -10.89
N ILE A 26 -8.33 33.43 -11.23
CA ILE A 26 -9.31 32.36 -10.94
C ILE A 26 -8.99 31.08 -11.72
N LEU A 27 -8.50 31.19 -12.96
CA LEU A 27 -8.10 30.03 -13.77
C LEU A 27 -6.81 29.36 -13.28
N LEU A 28 -5.89 30.11 -12.66
CA LEU A 28 -4.65 29.56 -12.06
C LEU A 28 -4.91 28.83 -10.72
N LEU A 29 -6.04 29.07 -10.07
CA LEU A 29 -6.45 28.37 -8.84
C LEU A 29 -7.14 27.03 -9.11
N GLN A 30 -7.50 26.74 -10.36
CA GLN A 30 -7.93 25.40 -10.78
C GLN A 30 -6.71 24.51 -11.07
N GLY A 31 -5.80 24.42 -10.09
CA GLY A 31 -4.89 23.30 -10.02
C GLY A 31 -5.73 22.04 -9.89
N CYS A 32 -5.80 21.25 -10.96
CA CYS A 32 -6.46 19.96 -11.00
C CYS A 32 -5.94 19.11 -9.82
N LYS A 33 -6.65 19.13 -8.69
CA LYS A 33 -6.48 18.11 -7.67
C LYS A 33 -7.01 16.84 -8.32
N LYS A 34 -6.09 16.00 -8.81
CA LYS A 34 -6.38 14.64 -9.25
C LYS A 34 -7.27 14.04 -8.16
N GLY A 35 -8.54 13.83 -8.48
CA GLY A 35 -9.56 13.54 -7.48
C GLY A 35 -9.12 12.38 -6.60
N ASP A 36 -9.09 12.61 -5.29
CA ASP A 36 -8.85 11.57 -4.30
C ASP A 36 -9.87 10.46 -4.57
N ASN A 37 -9.41 9.30 -5.02
CA ASN A 37 -10.28 8.16 -5.25
C ASN A 37 -10.64 7.58 -3.86
N PRO A 38 -11.88 7.76 -3.36
CA PRO A 38 -12.21 7.35 -2.00
C PRO A 38 -12.03 5.85 -1.77
N ALA A 39 -12.15 5.05 -2.83
CA ALA A 39 -11.89 3.62 -2.76
C ALA A 39 -10.41 3.29 -2.57
N ALA A 40 -9.49 4.05 -3.20
CA ALA A 40 -8.05 3.86 -3.02
C ALA A 40 -7.63 4.18 -1.58
N GLN A 41 -8.16 5.28 -1.03
CA GLN A 41 -7.92 5.66 0.36
C GLN A 41 -8.43 4.60 1.35
N LEU A 42 -9.63 4.04 1.14
CA LEU A 42 -10.17 2.98 1.97
C LEU A 42 -9.28 1.73 2.00
N TYR A 43 -8.73 1.33 0.85
CA TYR A 43 -7.82 0.18 0.79
C TYR A 43 -6.46 0.46 1.44
N GLU A 44 -5.93 1.68 1.28
CA GLU A 44 -4.72 2.15 1.95
C GLU A 44 -4.87 2.11 3.47
N GLU A 45 -5.95 2.71 4.01
CA GLU A 45 -6.26 2.72 5.44
C GLU A 45 -6.43 1.29 5.99
N TYR A 46 -7.20 0.45 5.28
CA TYR A 46 -7.37 -0.94 5.67
C TYR A 46 -6.02 -1.68 5.71
N PHE A 47 -5.19 -1.56 4.67
CA PHE A 47 -3.92 -2.27 4.61
C PHE A 47 -2.95 -1.79 5.69
N GLU A 48 -2.94 -0.48 5.98
CA GLU A 48 -2.11 0.09 7.04
C GLU A 48 -2.52 -0.40 8.43
N GLU A 49 -3.80 -0.39 8.75
CA GLU A 49 -4.30 -0.78 10.07
C GLU A 49 -4.15 -2.30 10.31
N ASN A 50 -4.26 -3.09 9.23
CA ASN A 50 -4.45 -4.53 9.33
C ASN A 50 -3.23 -5.36 8.94
N VAL A 51 -2.37 -4.85 8.05
CA VAL A 51 -1.24 -5.61 7.47
C VAL A 51 0.10 -4.96 7.78
N LEU A 52 0.21 -3.63 7.65
CA LEU A 52 1.48 -2.95 7.89
C LEU A 52 1.85 -2.95 9.37
N ASN A 53 3.16 -3.01 9.61
CA ASN A 53 3.82 -2.98 10.92
C ASN A 53 3.29 -4.00 11.94
N SER A 54 2.58 -5.01 11.46
CA SER A 54 1.97 -6.06 12.29
C SER A 54 2.76 -7.35 12.17
N ASP A 55 2.77 -8.12 13.26
CA ASP A 55 3.42 -9.43 13.30
C ASP A 55 2.49 -10.52 12.78
N PHE A 56 3.03 -11.39 11.94
CA PHE A 56 2.33 -12.51 11.36
C PHE A 56 3.08 -13.81 11.62
N ILE A 57 2.33 -14.87 11.86
CA ILE A 57 2.83 -16.24 11.86
C ILE A 57 2.12 -17.03 10.76
N VAL A 58 2.78 -18.03 10.21
CA VAL A 58 2.13 -18.95 9.27
C VAL A 58 1.24 -19.90 10.06
N GLN A 59 -0.05 -19.93 9.72
CA GLN A 59 -1.03 -20.86 10.29
C GLN A 59 -1.27 -22.07 9.37
N LEU A 60 -1.09 -21.90 8.06
CA LEU A 60 -1.15 -22.98 7.07
C LEU A 60 -0.22 -22.66 5.90
N ALA A 61 0.60 -23.62 5.48
CA ALA A 61 1.34 -23.56 4.23
C ALA A 61 1.24 -24.92 3.52
N THR A 62 0.43 -24.98 2.47
CA THR A 62 0.24 -26.21 1.68
C THR A 62 0.82 -26.00 0.28
N ASP A 63 1.64 -26.94 -0.17
CA ASP A 63 2.19 -26.98 -1.53
C ASP A 63 1.74 -28.25 -2.24
N ASN A 64 0.86 -28.11 -3.23
CA ASN A 64 0.31 -29.21 -4.01
C ASN A 64 -0.29 -30.33 -3.13
N GLY A 65 -1.01 -29.94 -2.07
CA GLY A 65 -1.61 -30.86 -1.11
C GLY A 65 -0.67 -31.37 -0.01
N THR A 66 0.63 -31.05 -0.06
CA THR A 66 1.59 -31.37 1.01
C THR A 66 1.59 -30.26 2.05
N ASP A 67 1.38 -30.61 3.32
CA ASP A 67 1.43 -29.65 4.43
C ASP A 67 2.87 -29.40 4.88
N ASN A 68 3.33 -28.16 4.67
CA ASN A 68 4.65 -27.67 5.04
C ASN A 68 4.60 -26.73 6.26
N THR A 69 3.46 -26.59 6.93
CA THR A 69 3.24 -25.62 8.01
C THR A 69 4.29 -25.73 9.12
N ALA A 70 4.71 -26.96 9.46
CA ALA A 70 5.71 -27.19 10.50
C ALA A 70 7.08 -26.55 10.21
N GLN A 71 7.43 -26.33 8.95
CA GLN A 71 8.69 -25.66 8.55
C GLN A 71 8.71 -24.19 9.02
N TYR A 72 7.52 -23.60 9.19
CA TYR A 72 7.35 -22.21 9.58
C TYR A 72 7.29 -22.00 11.10
N ASN A 73 7.42 -23.05 11.91
CA ASN A 73 7.38 -22.93 13.36
C ASN A 73 8.49 -22.01 13.89
N GLY A 74 8.09 -21.07 14.75
CA GLY A 74 8.98 -20.09 15.37
C GLY A 74 9.37 -18.90 14.47
N TRP A 75 8.86 -18.84 13.23
CA TRP A 75 9.01 -17.68 12.37
C TRP A 75 7.95 -16.61 12.68
N VAL A 76 8.40 -15.36 12.75
CA VAL A 76 7.54 -14.16 12.83
C VAL A 76 7.87 -13.26 11.65
N PHE A 77 6.86 -12.88 10.87
CA PHE A 77 6.99 -12.04 9.69
C PHE A 77 6.37 -10.68 9.94
N ARG A 78 7.00 -9.61 9.45
CA ARG A 78 6.47 -8.25 9.55
C ARG A 78 6.73 -7.47 8.26
N LEU A 79 5.69 -6.83 7.75
CA LEU A 79 5.75 -5.93 6.61
C LEU A 79 5.88 -4.50 7.14
N LEU A 80 7.02 -3.86 6.90
CA LEU A 80 7.29 -2.50 7.38
C LEU A 80 6.82 -1.48 6.34
N LYS A 81 6.20 -0.40 6.80
CA LYS A 81 5.75 0.68 5.92
C LYS A 81 6.94 1.54 5.48
N ASP A 82 7.11 1.67 4.18
CA ASP A 82 7.93 2.71 3.54
C ASP A 82 7.02 3.57 2.65
N THR A 83 6.31 2.91 1.75
CA THR A 83 5.15 3.48 1.04
C THR A 83 3.90 2.63 1.27
N TYR A 84 2.77 3.07 0.72
CA TYR A 84 1.53 2.29 0.69
C TYR A 84 1.61 1.04 -0.20
N TYR A 85 2.53 1.02 -1.17
CA TYR A 85 2.60 -0.04 -2.17
C TYR A 85 3.85 -0.90 -2.08
N THR A 86 4.85 -0.49 -1.28
CA THR A 86 6.13 -1.17 -1.15
C THR A 86 6.74 -0.91 0.22
N GLY A 87 7.59 -1.83 0.67
CA GLY A 87 8.46 -1.54 1.80
C GLY A 87 9.37 -2.70 2.19
N PRO A 88 10.16 -2.51 3.26
CA PRO A 88 10.99 -3.55 3.83
C PRO A 88 10.13 -4.65 4.45
N MET A 89 10.59 -5.89 4.37
CA MET A 89 10.00 -7.02 5.09
C MET A 89 11.05 -7.66 5.97
N ILE A 90 10.66 -8.05 7.18
CA ILE A 90 11.51 -8.78 8.11
C ILE A 90 10.87 -10.12 8.45
N ALA A 91 11.71 -11.15 8.58
CA ALA A 91 11.35 -12.42 9.20
C ALA A 91 12.33 -12.74 10.32
N VAL A 92 11.84 -13.13 11.48
CA VAL A 92 12.66 -13.41 12.66
C VAL A 92 12.40 -14.83 13.14
N LYS A 93 13.48 -15.56 13.43
CA LYS A 93 13.43 -16.86 14.11
C LYS A 93 14.61 -17.01 15.04
N ALA A 94 14.34 -17.39 16.28
CA ALA A 94 15.35 -17.56 17.32
C ALA A 94 16.31 -16.36 17.48
N GLY A 95 15.80 -15.13 17.29
CA GLY A 95 16.58 -13.90 17.37
C GLY A 95 17.38 -13.52 16.13
N ILE A 96 17.43 -14.38 15.10
CA ILE A 96 18.07 -14.07 13.81
C ILE A 96 17.06 -13.36 12.92
N THR A 97 17.47 -12.22 12.33
CA THR A 97 16.65 -11.42 11.43
C THR A 97 17.03 -11.68 9.97
N TYR A 98 16.02 -11.93 9.16
CA TYR A 98 16.10 -12.08 7.72
C TYR A 98 15.40 -10.90 7.07
N ASN A 99 16.07 -10.25 6.13
CA ASN A 99 15.61 -9.01 5.52
C ASN A 99 15.21 -9.23 4.06
N GLY A 100 14.20 -8.48 3.65
CA GLY A 100 13.60 -8.56 2.35
C GLY A 100 12.80 -7.32 2.00
N THR A 101 11.95 -7.47 1.00
CA THR A 101 10.99 -6.47 0.57
C THR A 101 9.62 -7.10 0.38
N TRP A 102 8.59 -6.26 0.50
CA TRP A 102 7.25 -6.56 0.05
C TRP A 102 6.80 -5.48 -0.95
N SER A 103 5.87 -5.85 -1.84
CA SER A 103 5.16 -4.89 -2.69
C SER A 103 3.75 -5.36 -2.98
N CYS A 104 2.83 -4.44 -3.24
CA CYS A 104 1.48 -4.73 -3.67
C CYS A 104 1.07 -3.91 -4.89
N ASP A 105 -0.03 -4.30 -5.53
CA ASP A 105 -0.66 -3.52 -6.58
C ASP A 105 -1.64 -2.48 -6.02
N GLN A 106 -2.15 -1.60 -6.88
CA GLN A 106 -3.07 -0.52 -6.47
C GLN A 106 -4.39 -1.02 -5.87
N SER A 107 -4.80 -2.24 -6.19
CA SER A 107 -6.01 -2.85 -5.62
C SER A 107 -5.76 -3.58 -4.30
N TYR A 108 -4.50 -3.66 -3.86
CA TYR A 108 -4.05 -4.54 -2.78
C TYR A 108 -4.49 -6.00 -3.01
N GLY A 109 -4.72 -6.42 -4.25
CA GLY A 109 -5.15 -7.76 -4.62
C GLY A 109 -3.98 -8.72 -4.74
N ARG A 110 -2.76 -8.19 -4.92
CA ARG A 110 -1.52 -8.93 -5.05
C ARG A 110 -0.49 -8.45 -4.01
N LEU A 111 0.16 -9.38 -3.34
CA LEU A 111 1.29 -9.15 -2.44
C LEU A 111 2.49 -9.96 -2.93
N THR A 112 3.59 -9.30 -3.27
CA THR A 112 4.87 -9.93 -3.58
C THR A 112 5.74 -9.89 -2.34
N ILE A 113 6.29 -11.05 -1.97
CA ILE A 113 7.23 -11.20 -0.85
C ILE A 113 8.58 -11.62 -1.43
N ASN A 114 9.66 -11.00 -0.93
CA ASN A 114 11.01 -11.34 -1.34
C ASN A 114 12.02 -11.15 -0.20
N ILE A 115 12.35 -12.22 0.53
CA ILE A 115 13.32 -12.22 1.64
C ILE A 115 14.60 -12.91 1.20
N THR A 116 15.71 -12.17 1.13
CA THR A 116 16.95 -12.65 0.50
C THR A 116 18.19 -12.58 1.39
N GLN A 117 18.14 -11.87 2.51
CA GLN A 117 19.28 -11.65 3.39
C GLN A 117 19.06 -12.29 4.76
N PRO A 118 20.11 -12.81 5.43
CA PRO A 118 21.50 -12.94 4.96
C PRO A 118 21.69 -14.02 3.88
N SER A 119 20.83 -15.03 3.88
CA SER A 119 20.66 -16.01 2.80
C SER A 119 19.22 -16.51 2.85
N VAL A 120 18.68 -16.93 1.72
CA VAL A 120 17.30 -17.44 1.65
C VAL A 120 17.22 -18.80 2.36
N PRO A 121 16.45 -18.94 3.45
CA PRO A 121 16.14 -20.25 4.01
C PRO A 121 15.42 -21.14 2.99
N PRO A 122 15.68 -22.46 2.94
CA PRO A 122 15.03 -23.36 1.99
C PRO A 122 13.50 -23.31 2.04
N GLU A 123 12.92 -23.16 3.23
CA GLU A 123 11.47 -23.04 3.41
C GLU A 123 10.90 -21.76 2.75
N PHE A 124 11.69 -20.71 2.60
CA PHE A 124 11.23 -19.44 2.04
C PHE A 124 11.07 -19.47 0.52
N VAL A 125 11.54 -20.50 -0.18
CA VAL A 125 11.22 -20.70 -1.61
C VAL A 125 9.71 -20.74 -1.82
N PHE A 126 8.96 -21.27 -0.85
CA PHE A 126 7.50 -21.23 -0.90
C PHE A 126 6.96 -19.83 -0.63
N ILE A 127 7.44 -19.07 0.37
CA ILE A 127 6.84 -17.74 0.66
C ILE A 127 7.31 -16.61 -0.27
N ASN A 128 8.52 -16.70 -0.83
CA ASN A 128 9.15 -15.70 -1.69
C ASN A 128 8.59 -15.76 -3.12
N LYS A 129 7.35 -15.29 -3.29
CA LYS A 129 6.71 -15.13 -4.59
C LYS A 129 5.60 -14.09 -4.53
N ALA A 130 4.90 -13.93 -5.65
CA ALA A 130 3.68 -13.16 -5.72
C ALA A 130 2.47 -14.00 -5.28
N TRP A 131 1.69 -13.43 -4.36
CA TRP A 131 0.48 -13.97 -3.77
C TRP A 131 -0.70 -13.11 -4.16
N ARG A 132 -1.87 -13.72 -4.31
CA ARG A 132 -3.18 -13.05 -4.39
C ARG A 132 -3.90 -13.23 -3.06
N PHE A 133 -4.58 -12.19 -2.60
CA PHE A 133 -5.47 -12.31 -1.45
C PHE A 133 -6.74 -13.07 -1.86
N THR A 134 -7.01 -14.21 -1.24
CA THR A 134 -8.30 -14.92 -1.37
C THR A 134 -9.29 -14.45 -0.32
N LYS A 135 -8.79 -14.07 0.85
CA LYS A 135 -9.58 -13.48 1.92
C LYS A 135 -8.76 -12.48 2.72
N LYS A 136 -9.33 -11.29 2.90
CA LYS A 136 -8.79 -10.21 3.74
C LYS A 136 -9.65 -10.10 5.00
N ASN A 137 -9.63 -11.12 5.85
CA ASN A 137 -10.43 -11.12 7.07
C ASN A 137 -9.54 -11.30 8.30
N LEU A 138 -9.16 -10.19 8.93
CA LEU A 138 -8.36 -10.29 10.14
C LEU A 138 -9.05 -11.12 11.24
N PRO A 139 -8.28 -11.85 12.06
CA PRO A 139 -6.82 -11.87 12.11
C PRO A 139 -6.14 -12.78 11.07
N LEU A 140 -6.88 -13.40 10.15
CA LEU A 140 -6.35 -14.39 9.20
C LEU A 140 -6.31 -13.86 7.75
N MET A 141 -5.11 -13.75 7.22
CA MET A 141 -4.86 -13.43 5.82
C MET A 141 -4.72 -14.73 5.01
N GLU A 142 -5.60 -14.93 4.03
CA GLU A 142 -5.56 -16.10 3.14
C GLU A 142 -5.00 -15.70 1.77
N LEU A 143 -4.02 -16.47 1.32
CA LEU A 143 -3.21 -16.20 0.13
C LEU A 143 -3.15 -17.43 -0.76
N ALA A 144 -3.22 -17.19 -2.07
CA ALA A 144 -3.01 -18.18 -3.13
C ALA A 144 -1.98 -17.67 -4.14
N PRO A 145 -1.29 -18.51 -4.91
CA PRO A 145 -0.24 -18.02 -5.80
C PRO A 145 -0.82 -17.13 -6.90
N TRP A 146 -0.15 -16.01 -7.17
CA TRP A 146 -0.52 -15.14 -8.29
C TRP A 146 -0.06 -15.76 -9.61
N GLY A 147 -0.95 -15.84 -10.60
CA GLY A 147 -0.62 -16.32 -11.95
C GLY A 147 -0.37 -17.83 -12.08
N SER A 148 -0.69 -18.63 -11.06
CA SER A 148 -0.59 -20.09 -11.09
C SER A 148 -1.90 -20.74 -10.66
N ALA A 149 -2.22 -21.87 -11.30
CA ALA A 149 -3.32 -22.74 -10.89
C ALA A 149 -2.87 -23.85 -9.93
N ALA A 150 -1.59 -23.86 -9.54
CA ALA A 150 -1.08 -24.81 -8.56
C ALA A 150 -1.88 -24.71 -7.25
N PRO A 151 -2.30 -25.84 -6.64
CA PRO A 151 -3.00 -25.86 -5.37
C PRO A 151 -2.05 -25.56 -4.21
N GLN A 152 -1.54 -24.32 -4.19
CA GLN A 152 -0.74 -23.76 -3.11
C GLN A 152 -1.62 -22.83 -2.26
N VAL A 153 -1.53 -22.97 -0.95
CA VAL A 153 -2.33 -22.21 0.02
C VAL A 153 -1.41 -21.69 1.11
N LEU A 154 -1.53 -20.41 1.44
CA LEU A 154 -0.81 -19.78 2.53
C LEU A 154 -1.79 -19.00 3.40
N HIS A 155 -1.88 -19.35 4.67
CA HIS A 155 -2.64 -18.61 5.67
C HIS A 155 -1.69 -18.01 6.69
N MET A 156 -1.79 -16.70 6.92
CA MET A 156 -0.98 -15.98 7.89
C MET A 156 -1.88 -15.33 8.93
N ARG A 157 -1.61 -15.61 10.20
CA ARG A 157 -2.37 -15.07 11.33
C ARG A 157 -1.62 -13.90 11.94
N ARG A 158 -2.31 -12.77 12.10
CA ARG A 158 -1.84 -11.60 12.86
C ARG A 158 -1.75 -11.96 14.35
N LEU A 159 -0.66 -11.57 15.00
CA LEU A 159 -0.47 -11.68 16.45
C LEU A 159 -1.10 -10.51 17.21
#